data_AF-Q6YPV9-F1
#
_entry.id   AF-Q6YPV9-F1
#
_cell.length_a   1.000
_cell.length_b   1.000
_cell.length_c   1.000
_cell.angle_alpha   90.00
_cell.angle_beta   90.00
_cell.angle_gamma   90.00
#
_symmetry.space_group_name_H-M   'P 1'
#
loop_
_entity.id
_entity.type
_entity.pdbx_description
1 polymer ?
#
loop_
_entity_poly.entity_id
_entity_poly.type
_entity_poly.pdbx_seq_one_letter_code
_entity_poly.pdbx_strand_id
1 'polypeptide(L)'
;MISFAINILSNQDEPTKNTITNFWTNLKNRYSTHSYYKNVSEILDRGKIVALSQSQQMILVFEDEDAFELVLQKNIKQKALEILNNDTFAITDYIAFLKQDWQALETFYNKNHPHPNQESIAKFTATCNFDLDLYQIKATQPTKPAIIQLAYDFFGKDIVEIIN
;
A
#
# COMPACT_ATOMS: atom_id res chain seq x y z
N MET A 1 -3.99 -9.32 9.40
CA MET A 1 -3.12 -8.18 9.05
C MET A 1 -1.94 -8.05 10.01
N ILE A 2 -2.15 -7.82 11.31
CA ILE A 2 -1.05 -7.66 12.31
C ILE A 2 -0.08 -8.86 12.34
N SER A 3 -0.59 -10.10 12.46
CA SER A 3 0.28 -11.29 12.46
C SER A 3 1.11 -11.44 11.17
N PHE A 4 0.56 -10.97 10.04
CA PHE A 4 1.26 -10.97 8.76
C PHE A 4 2.38 -9.91 8.74
N ALA A 5 2.12 -8.72 9.27
CA ALA A 5 3.14 -7.68 9.44
C ALA A 5 4.29 -8.14 10.34
N ILE A 6 3.98 -8.82 11.45
CA ILE A 6 4.98 -9.41 12.36
C ILE A 6 5.80 -10.48 11.63
N ASN A 7 5.18 -11.31 10.79
CA ASN A 7 5.92 -12.28 9.98
C ASN A 7 6.91 -11.62 9.02
N ILE A 8 6.53 -10.50 8.39
CA ILE A 8 7.43 -9.72 7.52
C ILE A 8 8.61 -9.18 8.34
N LEU A 9 8.34 -8.59 9.49
CA LEU A 9 9.35 -8.03 10.39
C LEU A 9 10.34 -9.08 10.90
N SER A 10 9.88 -10.30 11.19
CA SER A 10 10.73 -11.39 11.68
C SER A 10 11.61 -12.05 10.62
N ASN A 11 11.36 -11.79 9.32
CA ASN A 11 12.05 -12.46 8.22
C ASN A 11 12.61 -11.44 7.22
N GLN A 12 13.25 -10.36 7.70
CA GLN A 12 13.66 -9.25 6.85
C GLN A 12 14.75 -9.60 5.82
N ASP A 13 14.62 -9.01 4.63
CA ASP A 13 15.61 -8.97 3.56
C ASP A 13 16.08 -7.51 3.37
N GLU A 14 17.00 -7.11 4.25
CA GLU A 14 17.57 -5.76 4.26
C GLU A 14 18.31 -5.38 2.97
N PRO A 15 19.13 -6.26 2.35
CA PRO A 15 19.78 -5.95 1.07
C PRO A 15 18.80 -5.60 -0.04
N THR A 16 17.75 -6.40 -0.22
CA THR A 16 16.74 -6.14 -1.26
C THR A 16 15.92 -4.91 -0.90
N LYS A 17 15.54 -4.72 0.38
CA LYS A 17 14.84 -3.51 0.84
C LYS A 17 15.60 -2.23 0.48
N ASN A 18 16.91 -2.21 0.72
CA ASN A 18 17.75 -1.04 0.41
C ASN A 18 17.80 -0.77 -1.10
N THR A 19 17.84 -1.82 -1.91
CA THR A 19 17.79 -1.70 -3.38
C THR A 19 16.46 -1.11 -3.84
N ILE A 20 15.34 -1.59 -3.30
CA ILE A 20 14.02 -1.05 -3.64
C ILE A 20 13.89 0.39 -3.13
N THR A 21 14.41 0.71 -1.94
CA THR A 21 14.37 2.08 -1.39
C THR A 21 15.07 3.06 -2.35
N ASN A 22 16.21 2.68 -2.92
CA ASN A 22 16.91 3.50 -3.92
C ASN A 22 16.09 3.66 -5.21
N PHE A 23 15.44 2.58 -5.68
CA PHE A 23 14.49 2.67 -6.79
C PHE A 23 13.32 3.60 -6.48
N TRP A 24 12.79 3.52 -5.25
CA TRP A 24 11.61 4.25 -4.77
C TRP A 24 11.81 5.76 -4.81
N THR A 25 13.01 6.26 -4.47
CA THR A 25 13.30 7.71 -4.49
C THR A 25 13.19 8.37 -5.87
N ASN A 26 13.19 7.57 -6.95
CA ASN A 26 13.09 8.06 -8.32
C ASN A 26 11.77 7.67 -9.02
N LEU A 27 10.83 7.08 -8.28
CA LEU A 27 9.65 6.41 -8.83
C LEU A 27 8.72 7.40 -9.55
N LYS A 28 8.45 8.57 -8.94
CA LYS A 28 7.68 9.65 -9.57
C LYS A 28 8.31 10.16 -10.86
N ASN A 29 9.61 10.40 -10.87
CA ASN A 29 10.32 10.91 -12.05
C ASN A 29 10.34 9.89 -13.19
N ARG A 30 10.59 8.61 -12.86
CA ARG A 30 10.66 7.49 -13.81
C ARG A 30 9.36 7.29 -14.58
N TYR A 31 8.21 7.51 -13.94
CA TYR A 31 6.89 7.30 -14.54
C TYR A 31 6.12 8.59 -14.84
N SER A 32 6.78 9.75 -14.75
CA SER A 32 6.18 11.08 -14.95
C SER A 32 5.49 11.27 -16.31
N THR A 33 5.99 10.60 -17.35
CA THR A 33 5.44 10.61 -18.72
C THR A 33 4.64 9.35 -19.06
N HIS A 34 4.59 8.36 -18.15
CA HIS A 34 3.97 7.07 -18.41
C HIS A 34 2.50 7.07 -17.99
N SER A 35 1.59 7.40 -18.92
CA SER A 35 0.15 7.58 -18.66
C SER A 35 -0.50 6.47 -17.82
N TYR A 36 -0.14 5.21 -18.05
CA TYR A 36 -0.69 4.06 -17.34
C TYR A 36 -0.25 3.95 -15.86
N TYR A 37 0.99 4.35 -15.54
CA TYR A 37 1.62 4.19 -14.22
C TYR A 37 1.73 5.49 -13.42
N LYS A 38 1.60 6.65 -14.07
CA LYS A 38 1.83 7.97 -13.47
C LYS A 38 1.09 8.17 -12.14
N ASN A 39 -0.24 7.97 -12.12
CA ASN A 39 -1.03 8.17 -10.91
C ASN A 39 -0.58 7.24 -9.77
N VAL A 40 -0.36 5.96 -10.07
CA VAL A 40 0.08 4.97 -9.06
C VAL A 40 1.49 5.29 -8.55
N SER A 41 2.39 5.75 -9.43
CA SER A 41 3.72 6.20 -9.02
C SER A 41 3.67 7.39 -8.07
N GLU A 42 2.76 8.34 -8.30
CA GLU A 42 2.57 9.51 -7.44
C GLU A 42 1.95 9.13 -6.09
N ILE A 43 1.10 8.10 -6.04
CA ILE A 43 0.58 7.55 -4.78
C ILE A 43 1.73 6.89 -4.00
N LEU A 44 2.49 5.99 -4.65
CA LEU A 44 3.60 5.29 -4.00
C LEU A 44 4.70 6.23 -3.48
N ASP A 45 4.97 7.33 -4.18
CA ASP A 45 5.94 8.37 -3.79
C ASP A 45 5.58 9.06 -2.46
N ARG A 46 4.30 9.07 -2.06
CA ARG A 46 3.84 9.59 -0.76
C ARG A 46 3.99 8.58 0.38
N GLY A 47 4.32 7.35 0.04
CA GLY A 47 4.60 6.28 0.99
C GLY A 47 6.09 5.97 1.05
N LYS A 48 6.45 5.13 2.03
CA LYS A 48 7.80 4.58 2.16
C LYS A 48 7.75 3.10 2.46
N ILE A 49 8.78 2.38 2.04
CA ILE A 49 9.00 1.00 2.46
C ILE A 49 9.67 1.02 3.84
N VAL A 50 9.11 0.28 4.79
CA VAL A 50 9.70 0.13 6.14
C VAL A 50 10.22 -1.29 6.39
N ALA A 51 9.69 -2.28 5.70
CA ALA A 51 10.16 -3.66 5.78
C ALA A 51 9.90 -4.42 4.49
N LEU A 52 10.76 -5.41 4.22
CA LEU A 52 10.62 -6.39 3.15
C LEU A 52 11.04 -7.74 3.73
N SER A 53 10.25 -8.78 3.51
CA SER A 53 10.61 -10.14 3.92
C SER A 53 11.38 -10.89 2.84
N GLN A 54 12.09 -11.95 3.23
CA GLN A 54 12.72 -12.90 2.31
C GLN A 54 11.71 -13.55 1.35
N SER A 55 10.45 -13.69 1.75
CA SER A 55 9.33 -14.13 0.90
C SER A 55 8.80 -13.03 -0.04
N GLN A 56 9.54 -11.92 -0.16
CA GLN A 56 9.25 -10.80 -1.05
C GLN A 56 7.93 -10.09 -0.73
N GLN A 57 7.56 -10.01 0.55
CA GLN A 57 6.38 -9.30 1.03
C GLN A 57 6.78 -8.01 1.73
N MET A 58 6.09 -6.91 1.43
CA MET A 58 6.47 -5.58 1.93
C MET A 58 5.50 -4.98 2.93
N ILE A 59 6.04 -4.10 3.76
CA ILE A 59 5.27 -3.14 4.54
C ILE A 59 5.53 -1.74 4.01
N LEU A 60 4.45 -1.07 3.62
CA LEU A 60 4.43 0.33 3.23
C LEU A 60 3.83 1.17 4.36
N VAL A 61 4.31 2.40 4.51
CA VAL A 61 3.80 3.36 5.49
C VAL A 61 3.50 4.68 4.81
N PHE A 62 2.34 5.25 5.13
CA PHE A 62 1.83 6.50 4.58
C PHE A 62 1.53 7.49 5.70
N GLU A 63 1.80 8.77 5.44
CA GLU A 63 1.37 9.87 6.33
C GLU A 63 0.04 10.48 5.87
N ASP A 64 -0.25 10.40 4.57
CA ASP A 64 -1.45 10.89 3.90
C ASP A 64 -2.51 9.77 3.86
N GLU A 65 -3.67 10.02 4.48
CA GLU A 65 -4.79 9.08 4.54
C GLU A 65 -5.40 8.82 3.16
N ASP A 66 -5.48 9.83 2.30
CA ASP A 66 -6.02 9.67 0.95
C ASP A 66 -5.14 8.72 0.13
N ALA A 67 -3.81 8.89 0.22
CA ALA A 67 -2.85 8.01 -0.45
C ALA A 67 -2.90 6.58 0.11
N PHE A 68 -3.04 6.45 1.43
CA PHE A 68 -3.22 5.16 2.10
C PHE A 68 -4.49 4.44 1.62
N GLU A 69 -5.64 5.11 1.58
CA GLU A 69 -6.89 4.48 1.11
C GLU A 69 -6.76 4.06 -0.36
N LEU A 70 -6.18 4.92 -1.21
CA LEU A 70 -5.98 4.63 -2.62
C LEU A 70 -5.05 3.42 -2.83
N VAL A 71 -3.95 3.32 -2.08
CA VAL A 71 -2.99 2.22 -2.25
C VAL A 71 -3.56 0.86 -1.84
N LEU A 72 -4.63 0.83 -1.06
CA LEU A 72 -5.33 -0.41 -0.69
C LEU A 72 -6.33 -0.87 -1.75
N GLN A 73 -6.73 0.00 -2.68
CA GLN A 73 -7.66 -0.38 -3.75
C GLN A 73 -7.05 -1.45 -4.65
N LYS A 74 -7.83 -2.48 -4.99
CA LYS A 74 -7.35 -3.67 -5.71
C LYS A 74 -6.63 -3.36 -7.03
N ASN A 75 -7.17 -2.43 -7.82
CA ASN A 75 -6.61 -1.99 -9.09
C ASN A 75 -5.28 -1.23 -8.91
N ILE A 76 -5.21 -0.36 -7.89
CA ILE A 76 -3.99 0.39 -7.56
C ILE A 76 -2.92 -0.59 -7.06
N LYS A 77 -3.30 -1.53 -6.20
CA LYS A 77 -2.41 -2.57 -5.68
C LYS A 77 -1.82 -3.46 -6.76
N GLN A 78 -2.64 -3.89 -7.71
CA GLN A 78 -2.13 -4.64 -8.87
C GLN A 78 -1.10 -3.82 -9.66
N LYS A 79 -1.43 -2.56 -10.00
CA LYS A 79 -0.51 -1.68 -10.73
C LYS A 79 0.76 -1.34 -9.95
N ALA A 80 0.67 -1.20 -8.63
CA ALA A 80 1.82 -0.98 -7.78
C ALA A 80 2.78 -2.17 -7.82
N LEU A 81 2.25 -3.39 -7.75
CA LEU A 81 3.04 -4.61 -7.93
C LEU A 81 3.62 -4.70 -9.34
N GLU A 82 2.88 -4.31 -10.39
CA GLU A 82 3.41 -4.22 -11.77
C GLU A 82 4.59 -3.24 -11.86
N ILE A 83 4.50 -2.05 -11.25
CA ILE A 83 5.59 -1.07 -11.21
C ILE A 83 6.83 -1.63 -10.51
N LEU A 84 6.65 -2.27 -9.35
CA LEU A 84 7.75 -2.82 -8.57
C LEU A 84 8.42 -3.99 -9.28
N ASN A 85 7.62 -4.84 -9.92
CA ASN A 85 8.13 -6.04 -10.57
C ASN A 85 8.54 -5.81 -12.02
N ASN A 86 8.46 -4.58 -12.52
CA ASN A 86 8.91 -4.26 -13.87
C ASN A 86 10.44 -4.39 -13.94
N ASP A 87 10.89 -5.55 -14.40
CA ASP A 87 12.29 -5.96 -14.68
C ASP A 87 13.24 -6.06 -13.47
N THR A 88 12.80 -5.69 -12.26
CA THR A 88 13.75 -5.45 -11.14
C THR A 88 13.52 -6.35 -9.92
N PHE A 89 12.27 -6.49 -9.47
CA PHE A 89 11.96 -7.16 -8.21
C PHE A 89 10.92 -8.28 -8.40
N ALA A 90 10.77 -9.12 -7.37
CA ALA A 90 9.82 -10.23 -7.34
C ALA A 90 8.84 -10.12 -6.16
N ILE A 91 8.33 -8.91 -5.93
CA ILE A 91 7.41 -8.60 -4.84
C ILE A 91 6.11 -9.36 -5.03
N THR A 92 5.79 -10.20 -4.05
CA THR A 92 4.61 -11.07 -4.09
C THR A 92 3.36 -10.37 -3.55
N ASP A 93 3.53 -9.54 -2.51
CA ASP A 93 2.44 -8.80 -1.91
C ASP A 93 2.95 -7.62 -1.07
N TYR A 94 2.06 -6.69 -0.72
CA TYR A 94 2.32 -5.69 0.32
C TYR A 94 1.10 -5.43 1.20
N ILE A 95 1.37 -4.98 2.42
CA ILE A 95 0.41 -4.32 3.31
C ILE A 95 0.83 -2.88 3.52
N ALA A 96 -0.13 -2.01 3.76
CA ALA A 96 0.11 -0.59 4.06
C ALA A 96 -0.39 -0.27 5.47
N PHE A 97 0.22 0.72 6.11
CA PHE A 97 -0.22 1.32 7.37
C PHE A 97 -0.20 2.84 7.31
N LEU A 98 -1.09 3.47 8.07
CA LEU A 98 -0.88 4.85 8.48
C LEU A 98 0.31 4.92 9.45
N LYS A 99 1.05 6.03 9.41
CA LYS A 99 2.25 6.23 10.23
C LYS A 99 2.02 6.03 11.72
N GLN A 100 0.87 6.47 12.25
CA GLN A 100 0.55 6.32 13.67
C GLN A 100 0.35 4.86 14.06
N ASP A 101 -0.39 4.10 13.24
CA ASP A 101 -0.63 2.67 13.46
C ASP A 101 0.66 1.86 13.31
N TRP A 102 1.48 2.22 12.32
CA TRP A 102 2.82 1.65 12.16
C TRP A 102 3.68 1.86 13.40
N GLN A 103 3.72 3.06 13.96
CA GLN A 103 4.52 3.36 15.16
C GLN A 103 4.08 2.51 16.36
N ALA A 104 2.77 2.29 16.53
CA ALA A 104 2.25 1.41 17.57
C ALA A 104 2.69 -0.05 17.35
N LEU A 105 2.58 -0.55 16.12
CA LEU A 105 3.00 -1.90 15.75
C LEU A 105 4.51 -2.11 15.91
N GLU A 106 5.32 -1.15 15.45
CA GLU A 106 6.78 -1.18 15.55
C GLU A 106 7.23 -1.17 17.02
N THR A 107 6.63 -0.32 17.85
CA THR A 107 6.89 -0.28 19.29
C THR A 107 6.54 -1.61 19.95
N PHE A 108 5.39 -2.19 19.61
CA PHE A 108 4.99 -3.51 20.09
C PHE A 108 5.98 -4.59 19.66
N TYR A 109 6.36 -4.63 18.38
CA TYR A 109 7.28 -5.62 17.84
C TYR A 109 8.63 -5.55 18.55
N ASN A 110 9.24 -4.37 18.63
CA ASN A 110 10.55 -4.17 19.25
C ASN A 110 10.55 -4.54 20.75
N LYS A 111 9.46 -4.26 21.46
CA LYS A 111 9.31 -4.63 22.88
C LYS A 111 9.23 -6.14 23.11
N ASN A 112 8.73 -6.90 22.13
CA ASN A 112 8.49 -8.34 22.26
C ASN A 112 9.45 -9.19 21.41
N HIS A 113 10.38 -8.57 20.69
CA HIS A 113 11.42 -9.25 19.90
C HIS A 113 12.45 -9.95 20.82
N PRO A 114 12.99 -11.13 20.47
CA PRO A 114 12.80 -11.90 19.22
C PRO A 114 11.57 -12.82 19.21
N HIS A 115 10.80 -12.88 20.29
CA HIS A 115 9.74 -13.87 20.44
C HIS A 115 8.39 -13.23 20.81
N PRO A 116 7.76 -12.48 19.88
CA PRO A 116 6.37 -12.10 20.07
C PRO A 116 5.52 -13.38 20.10
N ASN A 117 5.06 -13.76 21.28
CA ASN A 117 4.22 -14.93 21.46
C ASN A 117 2.77 -14.64 21.01
N GLN A 118 2.02 -15.69 20.67
CA GLN A 118 0.67 -15.54 20.13
C GLN A 118 -0.28 -14.79 21.09
N GLU A 119 -0.11 -14.98 22.40
CA GLU A 119 -0.92 -14.29 23.42
C GLU A 119 -0.70 -12.77 23.39
N SER A 120 0.55 -12.33 23.29
CA SER A 120 0.92 -10.91 23.21
C SER A 120 0.41 -10.28 21.92
N ILE A 121 0.50 -11.02 20.81
CA ILE A 121 -0.03 -10.58 19.50
C ILE A 121 -1.56 -10.46 19.55
N ALA A 122 -2.25 -11.43 20.15
CA ALA A 122 -3.70 -11.40 20.31
C ALA A 122 -4.12 -10.22 21.21
N LYS A 123 -3.41 -10.00 22.31
CA LYS A 123 -3.64 -8.87 23.21
C LYS A 123 -3.43 -7.53 22.51
N PHE A 124 -2.34 -7.39 21.75
CA PHE A 124 -2.09 -6.18 20.97
C PHE A 124 -3.18 -5.97 19.92
N THR A 125 -3.55 -7.01 19.17
CA THR A 125 -4.62 -6.95 18.15
C THR A 125 -5.97 -6.55 18.76
N ALA A 126 -6.27 -6.99 19.98
CA ALA A 126 -7.51 -6.64 20.68
C ALA A 126 -7.50 -5.23 21.29
N THR A 127 -6.32 -4.61 21.43
CA THR A 127 -6.16 -3.31 22.13
C THR A 127 -5.63 -2.20 21.23
N CYS A 128 -5.13 -2.52 20.03
CA CYS A 128 -4.71 -1.53 19.06
C CYS A 128 -5.95 -0.76 18.57
N ASN A 129 -5.90 0.55 18.65
CA ASN A 129 -6.99 1.44 18.22
C ASN A 129 -6.94 1.70 16.71
N PHE A 130 -6.65 0.65 15.93
CA PHE A 130 -6.61 0.75 14.48
C PHE A 130 -8.04 0.84 13.98
N ASP A 131 -8.33 1.82 13.12
CA ASP A 131 -9.59 1.84 12.41
C ASP A 131 -9.57 0.76 11.33
N LEU A 132 -10.04 -0.44 11.68
CA LEU A 132 -10.02 -1.60 10.79
C LEU A 132 -10.86 -1.40 9.52
N ASP A 133 -11.79 -0.44 9.50
CA ASP A 133 -12.57 -0.14 8.30
C ASP A 133 -11.72 0.58 7.23
N LEU A 134 -10.65 1.28 7.65
CA LEU A 134 -9.66 1.86 6.74
C LEU A 134 -8.77 0.79 6.08
N TYR A 135 -8.53 -0.33 6.79
CA TYR A 135 -7.70 -1.44 6.30
C TYR A 135 -8.48 -2.49 5.52
N GLN A 136 -9.81 -2.46 5.61
CA GLN A 136 -10.64 -3.25 4.73
C GLN A 136 -10.51 -2.70 3.32
N ILE A 137 -10.23 -3.59 2.36
CA ILE A 137 -10.40 -3.26 0.95
C ILE A 137 -11.90 -3.04 0.78
N LYS A 138 -12.34 -1.79 0.95
CA LYS A 138 -13.69 -1.38 0.57
C LYS A 138 -13.78 -1.76 -0.89
N ALA A 139 -14.60 -2.76 -1.20
CA ALA A 139 -14.98 -3.00 -2.58
C ALA A 139 -15.52 -1.65 -3.04
N THR A 140 -14.78 -0.97 -3.91
CA THR A 140 -15.27 0.23 -4.57
C THR A 140 -16.60 -0.21 -5.16
N GLN A 141 -17.71 0.23 -4.55
CA GLN A 141 -18.93 0.32 -5.31
C GLN A 141 -18.55 1.07 -6.58
N PRO A 142 -18.98 0.61 -7.75
CA PRO A 142 -18.56 1.21 -9.00
C PRO A 142 -18.99 2.69 -8.98
N THR A 143 -18.09 3.55 -8.51
CA THR A 143 -17.99 4.92 -8.96
C THR A 143 -17.86 4.76 -10.47
N LYS A 144 -18.84 5.34 -11.16
CA LYS A 144 -19.13 5.12 -12.57
C LYS A 144 -17.84 4.88 -13.37
N PRO A 145 -17.81 3.89 -14.29
CA PRO A 145 -16.64 3.56 -15.10
C PRO A 145 -15.77 4.77 -15.41
N ALA A 146 -14.45 4.70 -15.22
CA ALA A 146 -13.56 5.85 -15.36
C ALA A 146 -13.76 6.66 -16.66
N ILE A 147 -14.23 6.00 -17.72
CA ILE A 147 -14.61 6.64 -18.99
C ILE A 147 -15.86 7.53 -18.91
N ILE A 148 -16.81 7.21 -18.05
CA ILE A 148 -18.01 8.01 -17.76
C ILE A 148 -17.64 9.23 -16.90
N GLN A 149 -16.74 9.06 -15.94
CA GLN A 149 -16.22 10.20 -15.17
C GLN A 149 -15.43 11.15 -16.08
N LEU A 150 -14.55 10.61 -16.93
CA LEU A 150 -13.85 11.37 -17.96
C LEU A 150 -14.84 12.10 -18.89
N ALA A 151 -15.90 11.42 -19.35
CA ALA A 151 -16.91 12.03 -20.19
C ALA A 151 -17.64 13.18 -19.48
N TYR A 152 -17.98 13.02 -18.19
CA TYR A 152 -18.59 14.10 -17.41
C TYR A 152 -17.66 15.29 -17.20
N ASP A 153 -16.37 15.06 -16.96
CA ASP A 153 -15.40 16.13 -16.76
C ASP A 153 -15.14 16.92 -18.04
N PHE A 154 -15.23 16.26 -19.21
CA PHE A 154 -15.00 16.88 -20.52
C PHE A 154 -16.24 17.52 -21.14
N PHE A 155 -17.39 16.87 -21.05
CA PHE A 155 -18.62 17.31 -21.74
C PHE A 155 -19.66 17.89 -20.79
N GLY A 156 -19.48 17.78 -19.48
CA GLY A 156 -20.50 18.13 -18.50
C GLY A 156 -21.54 17.03 -18.35
N LYS A 157 -22.06 16.88 -17.13
CA LYS A 157 -23.03 15.83 -16.78
C LYS A 157 -24.34 15.91 -17.58
N ASP A 158 -24.66 17.10 -18.07
CA ASP A 158 -25.93 17.42 -18.71
C ASP A 158 -25.93 17.01 -20.20
N ILE A 159 -24.76 16.69 -20.75
CA ILE A 159 -24.54 16.37 -22.17
C ILE A 159 -24.32 14.86 -22.39
N VAL A 160 -23.84 14.14 -21.37
CA VAL A 160 -23.45 12.73 -21.50
C VAL A 160 -24.62 11.80 -21.15
N GLU A 161 -25.15 11.13 -22.16
CA GLU A 161 -26.14 10.05 -22.02
C GLU A 161 -25.45 8.68 -22.06
N ILE A 162 -25.80 7.79 -21.12
CA ILE A 162 -25.28 6.42 -21.06
C ILE A 162 -26.36 5.49 -21.65
N ILE A 163 -26.08 4.91 -22.81
CA ILE A 163 -26.96 3.92 -23.45
C ILE A 163 -26.47 2.53 -23.03
N ASN A 164 -27.34 1.75 -22.39
CA ASN A 164 -27.10 0.34 -22.02
C ASN A 164 -27.40 -0.61 -23.18
#